data_AF-G2QGD2-F1
#
_entry.id   AF-G2QGD2-F1
#
_cell.length_a   1.000
_cell.length_b   1.000
_cell.length_c   1.000
_cell.angle_alpha   90.00
_cell.angle_beta   90.00
_cell.angle_gamma   90.00
#
_symmetry.space_group_name_H-M   'P 1'
#
loop_
_entity.id
_entity.type
_entity.pdbx_description
1 polymer ?
#
loop_
_entity_poly.entity_id
_entity_poly.type
_entity_poly.pdbx_seq_one_letter_code
_entity_poly.pdbx_strand_id
1 'polypeptide(L)'
;MVNVWSRYGGTAMLSRDPRDLQLVSDSVDFLKRQLEAGNVIYGVNIGFGGSADTRTQHLEQLQSAAIQHLNVGILLKADKTDAEEADRSQDNGLLRSHTLPTPIVSATRLCGAIRACGSAS
;
A
#
# COMPACT_ATOMS: atom_id res chain seq x y z
N MET A 1 -13.31 9.78 13.27
CA MET A 1 -14.03 9.76 11.97
C MET A 1 -13.79 8.46 11.18
N VAL A 2 -12.55 8.01 10.95
CA VAL A 2 -12.23 6.77 10.18
C VAL A 2 -12.73 5.46 10.84
N ASN A 3 -12.75 5.36 12.17
CA ASN A 3 -13.17 4.15 12.90
C ASN A 3 -14.68 3.82 12.74
N VAL A 4 -15.53 4.83 12.53
CA VAL A 4 -16.97 4.62 12.30
C VAL A 4 -17.18 4.02 10.91
N TRP A 5 -16.51 4.59 9.92
CA TRP A 5 -16.67 4.22 8.51
C TRP A 5 -16.24 2.77 8.22
N SER A 6 -15.14 2.37 8.85
CA SER A 6 -14.52 1.05 8.77
C SER A 6 -15.34 -0.07 9.43
N ARG A 7 -16.15 0.25 10.45
CA ARG A 7 -17.01 -0.72 11.15
C ARG A 7 -18.42 -0.84 10.57
N TYR A 8 -18.93 0.21 9.93
CA TYR A 8 -20.31 0.27 9.43
C TYR A 8 -20.42 0.18 7.89
N GLY A 9 -19.35 -0.23 7.20
CA GLY A 9 -19.41 -0.50 5.76
C GLY A 9 -19.69 0.74 4.90
N GLY A 10 -19.11 1.89 5.25
CA GLY A 10 -19.23 3.09 4.44
C GLY A 10 -18.73 2.86 2.99
N THR A 11 -19.36 3.52 2.02
CA THR A 11 -18.96 3.44 0.60
C THR A 11 -18.16 4.69 0.23
N ALA A 12 -16.92 4.51 -0.24
CA ALA A 12 -16.04 5.61 -0.66
C ALA A 12 -16.12 5.69 -2.18
N MET A 13 -16.21 6.90 -2.68
CA MET A 13 -16.18 7.16 -4.11
C MET A 13 -14.96 8.02 -4.41
N LEU A 14 -14.21 7.62 -5.44
CA LEU A 14 -13.18 8.48 -6.00
C LEU A 14 -13.85 9.71 -6.63
N SER A 15 -13.17 10.85 -6.52
CA SER A 15 -13.59 12.03 -7.24
C SER A 15 -13.63 11.74 -8.74
N ARG A 16 -14.69 12.22 -9.39
CA ARG A 16 -14.85 12.19 -10.85
C ARG A 16 -14.66 13.58 -11.44
N ASP A 17 -14.23 14.55 -10.63
CA ASP A 17 -13.93 15.88 -11.10
C ASP A 17 -12.74 15.81 -12.08
N PRO A 18 -12.90 16.28 -13.33
CA PRO A 18 -11.81 16.30 -14.30
C PRO A 18 -10.57 17.02 -13.78
N ARG A 19 -10.72 17.99 -12.88
CA ARG A 19 -9.60 18.74 -12.28
C ARG A 19 -8.73 17.85 -11.42
N ASP A 20 -9.31 17.03 -10.55
CA ASP A 20 -8.57 16.12 -9.68
C ASP A 20 -7.82 15.06 -10.50
N LEU A 21 -8.46 14.57 -11.57
CA LEU A 21 -7.83 13.63 -12.50
C LEU A 21 -6.67 14.28 -13.25
N GLN A 22 -6.82 15.53 -13.67
CA GLN A 22 -5.76 16.27 -14.35
C GLN A 22 -4.56 16.52 -13.43
N LEU A 23 -4.80 16.89 -12.17
CA LEU A 23 -3.72 17.12 -11.19
C LEU A 23 -2.89 15.85 -10.93
N VAL A 24 -3.54 14.68 -10.87
CA VAL A 24 -2.85 13.40 -10.77
C VAL A 24 -2.03 13.12 -12.04
N SER A 25 -2.60 13.36 -13.23
CA SER A 25 -1.88 13.22 -14.51
C SER A 25 -0.65 14.12 -14.58
N ASP A 26 -0.80 15.39 -14.22
CA ASP A 26 0.27 16.39 -14.25
C ASP A 26 1.42 16.01 -13.32
N SER A 27 1.11 15.42 -12.16
CA SER A 27 2.09 14.91 -11.20
C SER A 27 2.90 13.74 -11.77
N VAL A 28 2.25 12.82 -12.48
CA VAL A 28 2.90 11.69 -13.16
C VAL A 28 3.79 12.18 -14.29
N ASP A 29 3.30 13.10 -15.12
CA ASP A 29 4.06 13.68 -16.22
C ASP A 29 5.26 14.48 -15.74
N PHE A 30 5.11 15.21 -14.62
CA PHE A 30 6.22 15.89 -13.96
C PHE A 30 7.31 14.89 -13.56
N LEU A 31 6.95 13.80 -12.86
CA LEU A 31 7.92 12.78 -12.46
C LEU A 31 8.65 12.20 -13.67
N LYS A 32 7.93 11.90 -14.74
CA LYS A 32 8.51 11.37 -15.99
C LYS A 32 9.53 12.34 -16.59
N ARG A 33 9.21 13.63 -16.70
CA ARG A 33 10.15 14.66 -17.18
C ARG A 33 11.41 14.74 -16.32
N GLN A 34 11.29 14.60 -15.00
CA GLN A 34 12.46 14.62 -14.12
C GLN A 34 13.37 13.41 -14.33
N LEU A 35 12.79 12.22 -14.55
CA LEU A 35 13.55 11.02 -14.86
C LEU A 35 14.26 11.13 -16.22
N GLU A 36 13.59 11.67 -17.24
CA GLU A 36 14.17 11.92 -18.57
C GLU A 36 15.31 12.95 -18.54
N ALA A 37 15.19 13.97 -17.68
CA ALA A 37 16.26 14.94 -17.43
C ALA A 37 17.48 14.35 -16.69
N GLY A 38 17.42 13.07 -16.28
CA GLY A 38 18.50 12.39 -15.56
C GLY A 38 18.58 12.71 -14.08
N ASN A 39 17.52 13.31 -13.51
CA ASN A 39 17.49 13.64 -12.09
C ASN A 39 17.44 12.38 -11.23
N VAL A 40 18.12 12.45 -10.09
CA VAL A 40 18.24 11.35 -9.14
C VAL A 40 17.16 11.51 -8.08
N ILE A 41 16.28 10.50 -7.96
CA ILE A 41 15.07 10.53 -7.14
C ILE A 41 15.04 9.26 -6.27
N TYR A 42 15.09 9.47 -4.95
CA TYR A 42 15.04 8.41 -3.94
C TYR A 42 13.82 7.49 -4.08
N GLY A 43 14.05 6.18 -4.04
CA GLY A 43 12.99 5.17 -4.15
C GLY A 43 12.34 5.09 -5.53
N VAL A 44 12.83 5.84 -6.53
CA VAL A 44 12.34 5.80 -7.91
C VAL A 44 13.40 5.23 -8.85
N ASN A 45 14.51 5.94 -9.06
CA ASN A 45 15.65 5.46 -9.89
C ASN A 45 16.90 5.14 -9.07
N ILE A 46 16.80 5.24 -7.75
CA ILE A 46 17.79 4.73 -6.80
C ILE A 46 17.10 3.85 -5.75
N GLY A 47 17.87 2.96 -5.13
CA GLY A 47 17.37 1.98 -4.18
C GLY A 47 16.74 2.55 -2.90
N PHE A 48 16.29 1.64 -2.03
CA PHE A 48 15.63 1.97 -0.77
C PHE A 48 16.58 1.75 0.41
N GLY A 49 16.42 2.54 1.49
CA GLY A 49 17.18 2.38 2.73
C GLY A 49 18.69 2.44 2.51
N GLY A 50 19.42 1.43 2.98
CA GLY A 50 20.89 1.34 2.82
C GLY A 50 21.38 1.17 1.38
N SER A 51 20.48 0.97 0.40
CA SER A 51 20.81 0.85 -1.02
C SER A 51 20.53 2.13 -1.82
N ALA A 52 20.30 3.25 -1.14
CA ALA A 52 19.99 4.56 -1.74
C ALA A 52 21.03 5.06 -2.75
N ASP A 53 22.27 4.58 -2.68
CA ASP A 53 23.33 4.99 -3.61
C ASP A 53 23.34 4.17 -4.92
N THR A 54 22.55 3.09 -5.01
CA THR A 54 22.50 2.23 -6.20
C THR A 54 21.53 2.81 -7.22
N ARG A 55 22.06 3.35 -8.32
CA ARG A 55 21.27 3.87 -9.45
C ARG A 55 20.84 2.75 -10.39
N THR A 56 19.62 2.84 -10.91
CA THR A 56 19.08 1.90 -11.90
C THR A 56 18.16 2.60 -12.88
N GLN A 57 18.23 2.16 -14.14
CA GLN A 57 17.27 2.55 -15.19
C GLN A 57 16.11 1.55 -15.31
N HIS A 58 16.17 0.42 -14.59
CA HIS A 58 15.14 -0.62 -14.58
C HIS A 58 14.10 -0.34 -13.49
N LEU A 59 13.32 0.73 -13.66
CA LEU A 59 12.38 1.21 -12.64
C LEU A 59 11.34 0.14 -12.26
N GLU A 60 10.76 -0.56 -13.22
CA GLU A 60 9.75 -1.61 -12.96
C GLU A 60 10.32 -2.78 -12.16
N GLN A 61 11.55 -3.18 -12.45
CA GLN A 61 12.23 -4.26 -11.72
C GLN A 61 12.55 -3.81 -10.29
N LEU A 62 12.96 -2.56 -10.10
CA LEU A 62 13.20 -1.98 -8.78
C LEU A 62 11.93 -1.97 -7.94
N GLN A 63 10.80 -1.49 -8.50
CA GLN A 63 9.52 -1.46 -7.78
C GLN A 63 9.01 -2.88 -7.49
N SER A 64 9.16 -3.82 -8.43
CA SER A 64 8.78 -5.23 -8.21
C SER A 64 9.61 -5.89 -7.12
N ALA A 65 10.93 -5.69 -7.14
CA ALA A 65 11.83 -6.20 -6.11
C ALA A 65 11.53 -5.60 -4.74
N ALA A 66 11.17 -4.32 -4.66
CA ALA A 66 10.77 -3.67 -3.42
C ALA A 66 9.49 -4.29 -2.83
N ILE A 67 8.46 -4.50 -3.66
CA ILE A 67 7.22 -5.17 -3.22
C ILE A 67 7.52 -6.58 -2.70
N GLN A 68 8.33 -7.35 -3.42
CA GLN A 68 8.74 -8.68 -3.01
C GLN A 68 9.50 -8.67 -1.68
N HIS A 69 10.41 -7.70 -1.49
CA HIS A 69 11.19 -7.56 -0.27
C HIS A 69 10.33 -7.16 0.95
N LEU A 70 9.25 -6.40 0.75
CA LEU A 70 8.32 -6.01 1.81
C LEU A 70 7.33 -7.13 2.20
N ASN A 71 7.18 -8.17 1.38
CA ASN A 71 6.28 -9.29 1.63
C ASN A 71 6.89 -10.31 2.63
N VAL A 72 7.23 -9.83 3.83
CA VAL A 72 7.82 -10.62 4.93
C VAL A 72 6.81 -10.98 6.03
N GLY A 73 5.53 -10.68 5.82
CA GLY A 73 4.47 -11.00 6.78
C GLY A 73 4.29 -12.50 6.95
N ILE A 74 4.23 -12.96 8.20
CA ILE A 74 3.87 -14.34 8.54
C ILE A 74 2.35 -14.40 8.71
N LEU A 75 1.73 -15.51 8.30
CA LEU A 75 0.32 -15.81 8.54
C LEU A 75 0.22 -17.24 9.09
N LEU A 76 -0.52 -17.42 10.18
CA LEU A 76 -0.79 -18.75 10.76
C LEU A 76 -1.88 -19.47 9.96
N LYS A 77 -2.09 -20.74 10.30
CA LYS A 77 -3.24 -21.50 9.80
C LYS A 77 -4.55 -20.90 10.31
N ALA A 78 -4.59 -20.50 11.58
CA ALA A 78 -5.74 -19.81 12.20
C ALA A 78 -6.12 -18.49 11.51
N ASP A 79 -5.20 -17.87 10.79
CA ASP A 79 -5.42 -16.63 10.04
C ASP A 79 -6.12 -16.87 8.67
N LYS A 80 -6.19 -18.13 8.22
CA LYS A 80 -6.73 -18.54 6.92
C LYS A 80 -8.04 -19.31 7.02
N THR A 81 -8.42 -19.75 8.22
CA THR A 81 -9.67 -20.47 8.49
C THR A 81 -10.78 -19.49 8.80
N ASP A 82 -11.96 -19.71 8.22
CA ASP A 82 -13.17 -19.02 8.65
C ASP A 82 -13.46 -19.36 10.13
N ALA A 83 -14.09 -18.44 10.85
CA ALA A 83 -14.26 -18.49 12.31
C ALA A 83 -14.91 -19.79 12.83
N GLU A 84 -15.56 -20.57 11.97
CA GLU A 84 -16.23 -21.83 12.29
C GLU A 84 -15.29 -23.05 12.33
N GLU A 85 -14.12 -23.02 11.68
CA GLU A 85 -13.16 -24.13 11.69
C GLU A 85 -12.04 -23.98 12.73
N ALA A 86 -11.85 -22.75 13.22
CA ALA A 86 -10.87 -22.43 14.26
C ALA A 86 -11.18 -23.14 15.60
N ASP A 87 -12.45 -23.43 15.90
CA ASP A 87 -12.89 -24.08 17.13
C ASP A 87 -12.63 -25.61 17.14
N ARG A 88 -12.52 -26.24 15.97
CA ARG A 88 -12.25 -27.69 15.83
C ARG A 88 -10.76 -28.04 15.82
N SER A 89 -9.91 -27.03 15.69
CA SER A 89 -8.46 -27.19 15.75
C SER A 89 -8.04 -27.08 17.20
N GLN A 90 -7.64 -28.19 17.83
CA GLN A 90 -6.92 -28.19 19.10
C GLN A 90 -5.53 -27.54 18.91
N ASP A 91 -5.50 -26.25 18.58
CA ASP A 91 -4.29 -25.46 18.59
C ASP A 91 -4.07 -25.07 20.05
N ASN A 92 -2.98 -25.55 20.66
CA ASN A 92 -2.59 -25.12 21.99
C ASN A 92 -2.54 -23.60 21.94
N GLY A 93 -3.44 -22.88 22.64
CA GLY A 93 -3.74 -21.44 22.52
C GLY A 93 -2.60 -20.44 22.79
N LEU A 94 -1.36 -20.86 22.56
CA LEU A 94 -0.11 -20.14 22.63
C LEU A 94 0.08 -19.14 21.47
N LEU A 95 -0.50 -19.37 20.29
CA LEU A 95 -0.36 -18.47 19.14
C LEU A 95 -1.69 -17.79 18.82
N ARG A 96 -1.77 -16.48 19.12
CA ARG A 96 -2.90 -15.64 18.71
C ARG A 96 -2.82 -15.32 17.22
N SER A 97 -3.98 -15.11 16.60
CA SER A 97 -4.06 -14.50 15.26
C SER A 97 -3.29 -13.19 15.22
N HIS A 98 -2.50 -13.00 14.17
CA HIS A 98 -1.72 -11.77 13.93
C HIS A 98 -2.03 -11.14 12.57
N THR A 99 -3.17 -11.52 11.98
CA THR A 99 -3.73 -10.79 10.84
C THR A 99 -4.18 -9.40 11.28
N LEU A 100 -4.01 -8.44 10.36
CA LEU A 100 -4.65 -7.14 10.52
C LEU A 100 -6.18 -7.32 10.37
N PRO A 101 -6.98 -6.88 11.36
CA PRO A 101 -8.44 -6.91 11.24
C PRO A 101 -8.91 -6.18 9.98
N THR A 102 -9.92 -6.73 9.29
CA THR A 102 -10.53 -6.15 8.08
C THR A 102 -10.89 -4.67 8.23
N PRO A 103 -11.44 -4.20 9.37
CA PRO A 103 -11.67 -2.78 9.59
C PRO A 103 -10.38 -1.94 9.45
N ILE A 104 -9.26 -2.39 10.00
CA ILE A 104 -7.98 -1.70 9.91
C ILE A 104 -7.44 -1.71 8.49
N VAL A 105 -7.53 -2.84 7.79
CA VAL A 105 -7.11 -2.94 6.37
C VAL A 105 -7.92 -1.99 5.49
N SER A 106 -9.24 -1.93 5.68
CA SER A 106 -10.14 -1.02 4.97
C SER A 106 -9.80 0.44 5.25
N ALA A 107 -9.58 0.80 6.51
CA ALA A 107 -9.17 2.14 6.91
C ALA A 107 -7.81 2.53 6.29
N THR A 108 -6.82 1.64 6.30
CA THR A 108 -5.50 1.89 5.71
C THR A 108 -5.59 2.12 4.20
N ARG A 109 -6.39 1.30 3.48
CA ARG A 109 -6.64 1.50 2.04
C ARG A 109 -7.27 2.86 1.77
N LEU A 110 -8.29 3.25 2.54
CA LEU A 110 -8.97 4.54 2.41
C LEU A 110 -8.02 5.71 2.67
N CYS A 111 -7.26 5.65 3.78
CA CYS A 111 -6.26 6.68 4.10
C CYS A 111 -5.18 6.80 3.01
N GLY A 112 -4.76 5.66 2.43
CA GLY A 112 -3.83 5.65 1.30
C GLY A 112 -4.40 6.35 0.07
N ALA A 113 -5.65 6.05 -0.29
CA ALA A 113 -6.32 6.68 -1.44
C ALA A 113 -6.48 8.21 -1.25
N ILE A 114 -6.86 8.65 -0.05
CA ILE A 114 -6.99 10.08 0.27
C ILE A 114 -5.63 10.78 0.15
N ARG A 115 -4.55 10.18 0.66
CA ARG A 115 -3.20 10.75 0.56
C ARG A 115 -2.73 10.86 -0.88
N ALA A 116 -2.99 9.85 -1.70
CA ALA A 116 -2.59 9.85 -3.11
C ALA A 116 -3.31 10.95 -3.92
N CYS A 117 -4.57 11.24 -3.60
CA CYS A 117 -5.33 12.31 -4.27
C CYS A 117 -5.01 13.71 -3.72
N GLY A 118 -4.70 13.82 -2.41
CA GLY A 118 -4.48 15.12 -1.74
C GLY A 118 -3.09 15.73 -1.92
N SER A 119 -2.15 15.04 -2.56
CA SER A 119 -0.76 15.51 -2.73
C SER A 119 -0.50 16.29 -4.02
N ALA A 120 -1.55 16.58 -4.80
CA ALA A 120 -1.43 17.20 -6.13
C ALA A 120 -1.68 18.72 -6.11
N SER A 121 -1.14 19.43 -5.10
CA SER A 121 -1.27 20.89 -4.91
C SER A 121 0.08 21.58 -4.83
#